data_AF-A0A448B7W9-F1
#
_entry.id   AF-A0A448B7W9-F1
#
_cell.length_a   1.000
_cell.length_b   1.000
_cell.length_c   1.000
_cell.angle_alpha   90.00
_cell.angle_beta   90.00
_cell.angle_gamma   90.00
#
_symmetry.space_group_name_H-M   'P 1'
#
loop_
_entity.id
_entity.type
_entity.pdbx_description
1 polymer ?
#
loop_
_entity_poly.entity_id
_entity_poly.type
_entity_poly.pdbx_seq_one_letter_code
_entity_poly.pdbx_strand_id
1 'polypeptide(L)'
;MLTEEKIFNLIKEKRKFLETFENYKVKISNSNNFERENLIGVYKIRQYTATRTGNNKLSDEMGTLILNLENYTGNKLRLVSLLGKTYYGIYYLSENFDKVIGYLDREIDDNEFNLMK
;
A
#
# COMPACT_ATOMS: atom_id res chain seq x y z
N MET A 1 14.88 1.01 17.51
CA MET A 1 13.41 1.16 17.51
C MET A 1 12.96 1.53 16.11
N LEU A 2 11.92 0.85 15.61
CA LEU A 2 11.27 1.18 14.35
C LEU A 2 10.40 2.43 14.56
N THR A 3 10.54 3.45 13.73
CA THR A 3 9.76 4.69 13.82
C THR A 3 8.91 4.87 12.56
N GLU A 4 7.80 5.59 12.68
CA GLU A 4 6.96 5.95 11.53
C GLU A 4 7.75 6.68 10.44
N GLU A 5 8.67 7.56 10.85
CA GLU A 5 9.56 8.29 9.94
C GLU A 5 10.50 7.34 9.17
N LYS A 6 11.07 6.31 9.81
CA LYS A 6 11.91 5.31 9.12
C LYS A 6 11.10 4.52 8.09
N ILE A 7 9.89 4.13 8.45
CA ILE A 7 8.97 3.42 7.54
C ILE A 7 8.58 4.33 6.37
N PHE A 8 8.27 5.60 6.66
CA PHE A 8 7.98 6.59 5.62
C PHE A 8 9.15 6.75 4.66
N ASN A 9 10.38 6.88 5.17
CA ASN A 9 11.57 7.01 4.33
C ASN A 9 11.77 5.78 3.43
N LEU A 10 11.56 4.58 3.95
CA LEU A 10 11.57 3.35 3.13
C LEU A 10 10.50 3.38 2.02
N ILE A 11 9.29 3.87 2.33
CA ILE A 11 8.22 4.04 1.33
C ILE A 11 8.59 5.12 0.31
N LYS A 12 9.18 6.23 0.73
CA LYS A 12 9.62 7.35 -0.11
C LYS A 12 10.73 6.92 -1.07
N GLU A 13 11.64 6.04 -0.67
CA GLU A 13 12.62 5.44 -1.59
C GLU A 13 11.94 4.71 -2.76
N LYS A 14 10.82 4.02 -2.48
CA LYS A 14 9.99 3.36 -3.51
C LYS A 14 9.11 4.35 -4.28
N ARG A 15 8.62 5.41 -3.64
CA ARG A 15 7.73 6.45 -4.20
C ARG A 15 8.39 7.83 -4.10
N LYS A 16 9.35 8.07 -4.99
CA LYS A 16 10.22 9.27 -4.97
C LYS A 16 9.50 10.62 -5.06
N PHE A 17 8.23 10.64 -5.47
CA PHE A 17 7.41 11.86 -5.54
C PHE A 17 6.86 12.30 -4.17
N LEU A 18 6.93 11.45 -3.15
CA LEU A 18 6.47 11.82 -1.80
C LEU A 18 7.34 12.94 -1.23
N GLU A 19 6.69 13.91 -0.59
CA GLU A 19 7.32 15.10 0.00
C GLU A 19 8.04 14.76 1.31
N THR A 20 7.91 15.58 2.36
CA THR A 20 8.52 15.32 3.66
C THR A 20 7.57 14.55 4.58
N PHE A 21 8.12 13.89 5.59
CA PHE A 21 7.36 13.06 6.53
C PHE A 21 6.20 13.83 7.18
N GLU A 22 6.41 15.12 7.49
CA GLU A 22 5.45 16.00 8.16
C GLU A 22 4.16 16.21 7.34
N ASN A 23 4.22 15.99 6.02
CA ASN A 23 3.08 16.15 5.13
C ASN A 23 2.15 14.93 5.10
N TYR A 24 2.53 13.84 5.80
CA TYR A 24 1.79 12.60 5.79
C TYR A 24 1.48 12.11 7.21
N LYS A 25 0.22 11.75 7.43
CA LYS A 25 -0.16 10.89 8.55
C LYS A 25 0.19 9.45 8.20
N VAL A 26 1.12 8.88 8.95
CA VAL A 26 1.52 7.48 8.82
C VAL A 26 0.67 6.65 9.79
N LYS A 27 0.09 5.56 9.31
CA LYS A 27 -0.61 4.61 10.16
C LYS A 27 -0.10 3.21 9.88
N ILE A 28 0.47 2.59 10.91
CA ILE A 28 0.88 1.19 10.90
C ILE A 28 -0.29 0.38 11.43
N SER A 29 -0.71 -0.65 10.67
CA SER A 29 -1.75 -1.55 11.14
C SER A 29 -1.23 -2.43 12.27
N ASN A 30 -1.99 -2.51 13.36
CA ASN A 30 -1.72 -3.43 14.47
C ASN A 30 -2.15 -4.89 14.17
N SER A 31 -2.74 -5.12 12.98
CA SER A 31 -3.17 -6.46 12.58
C SER A 31 -2.00 -7.30 12.08
N ASN A 32 -1.96 -8.55 12.54
CA ASN A 32 -1.01 -9.56 12.07
C ASN A 32 -1.60 -10.49 11.00
N ASN A 33 -2.78 -10.14 10.46
CA ASN A 33 -3.54 -11.03 9.58
C ASN A 33 -3.24 -10.84 8.07
N PHE A 34 -2.17 -10.12 7.74
CA PHE A 34 -1.77 -9.90 6.35
C PHE A 34 -0.87 -11.03 5.88
N GLU A 35 -1.49 -12.18 5.59
CA GLU A 35 -0.81 -13.31 4.96
C GLU A 35 -0.79 -13.12 3.44
N ARG A 36 0.36 -13.40 2.84
CA ARG A 36 0.65 -13.20 1.42
C ARG A 36 -0.37 -13.90 0.53
N GLU A 37 -0.65 -15.19 0.79
CA GLU A 37 -1.59 -15.98 0.00
C GLU A 37 -3.03 -15.44 0.08
N ASN A 38 -3.46 -15.02 1.28
CA ASN A 38 -4.79 -14.43 1.46
C ASN A 38 -4.93 -13.11 0.68
N LEU A 39 -3.88 -12.28 0.70
CA LEU A 39 -3.86 -11.03 -0.05
C LEU A 39 -3.86 -11.28 -1.57
N ILE A 40 -3.09 -12.26 -2.05
CA ILE A 40 -3.12 -12.67 -3.47
C ILE A 40 -4.54 -13.06 -3.88
N GLY A 41 -5.22 -13.89 -3.07
CA GLY A 41 -6.61 -14.29 -3.33
C GLY A 41 -7.57 -13.09 -3.40
N VAL A 42 -7.50 -12.20 -2.40
CA VAL A 42 -8.32 -10.97 -2.35
C VAL A 42 -8.09 -10.11 -3.59
N TYR A 43 -6.83 -9.91 -3.98
CA TYR A 43 -6.49 -9.05 -5.08
C TYR A 43 -6.78 -9.66 -6.44
N LYS A 44 -6.71 -10.98 -6.61
CA LYS A 44 -7.22 -11.67 -7.81
C LYS A 44 -8.72 -11.42 -8.02
N ILE A 45 -9.52 -11.49 -6.96
CA ILE A 45 -10.97 -11.18 -7.02
C ILE A 45 -11.20 -9.72 -7.40
N ARG A 46 -10.44 -8.79 -6.81
CA ARG A 46 -10.55 -7.35 -7.13
C ARG A 46 -10.11 -7.04 -8.55
N GLN A 47 -9.02 -7.64 -9.02
CA GLN A 47 -8.53 -7.51 -10.39
C GLN A 47 -9.59 -7.99 -11.39
N TYR A 48 -10.16 -9.17 -11.17
CA TYR A 48 -11.23 -9.70 -12.02
C TYR A 48 -12.43 -8.74 -12.08
N THR A 49 -12.82 -8.16 -10.94
CA THR A 49 -13.91 -7.18 -10.86
C THR A 49 -13.57 -5.90 -11.64
N ALA A 50 -12.34 -5.41 -11.55
CA ALA A 50 -11.86 -4.25 -12.29
C ALA A 50 -11.90 -4.50 -13.80
N THR A 51 -11.42 -5.66 -14.26
CA THR A 51 -11.50 -6.06 -15.67
C THR A 51 -12.96 -6.11 -16.15
N ARG A 52 -13.86 -6.71 -15.37
CA ARG A 52 -15.29 -6.82 -15.73
C ARG A 52 -15.99 -5.47 -15.84
N THR A 53 -15.54 -4.48 -15.08
CA THR A 53 -16.09 -3.11 -15.08
C THR A 53 -15.39 -2.18 -16.07
N GLY A 54 -14.43 -2.69 -16.86
CA GLY A 54 -13.66 -1.90 -17.82
C GLY A 54 -12.62 -0.97 -17.17
N ASN A 55 -12.34 -1.13 -15.88
CA ASN A 55 -11.33 -0.33 -15.19
C ASN A 55 -9.94 -0.95 -15.36
N ASN A 56 -9.36 -0.77 -16.54
CA ASN A 56 -8.08 -1.37 -16.92
C ASN A 56 -6.93 -0.89 -16.02
N LYS A 57 -6.89 0.40 -15.69
CA LYS A 57 -5.86 0.97 -14.80
C LYS A 57 -5.83 0.26 -13.45
N LEU A 58 -7.00 0.10 -12.82
CA LEU A 58 -7.08 -0.60 -11.54
C LEU A 58 -6.71 -2.09 -11.69
N SER A 59 -7.09 -2.73 -12.80
CA SER A 59 -6.72 -4.12 -13.07
C SER A 59 -5.20 -4.30 -13.16
N ASP A 60 -4.49 -3.39 -13.83
CA ASP A 60 -3.04 -3.41 -13.98
C ASP A 60 -2.32 -3.14 -12.65
N GLU A 61 -2.82 -2.20 -11.85
CA GLU A 61 -2.31 -1.91 -10.50
C GLU A 61 -2.44 -3.15 -9.60
N MET A 62 -3.59 -3.82 -9.63
CA MET A 62 -3.80 -5.06 -8.86
C MET A 62 -2.92 -6.20 -9.38
N GLY A 63 -2.77 -6.34 -10.69
CA GLY A 63 -1.89 -7.35 -11.30
C GLY A 63 -0.44 -7.16 -10.87
N THR A 64 0.04 -5.92 -10.86
CA THR A 64 1.38 -5.56 -10.38
C THR A 64 1.55 -5.91 -8.90
N LEU A 65 0.56 -5.61 -8.06
CA LEU A 65 0.59 -5.97 -6.65
C LEU A 65 0.63 -7.49 -6.46
N ILE A 66 -0.19 -8.25 -7.19
CA ILE A 66 -0.25 -9.71 -7.14
C ILE A 66 1.12 -10.30 -7.51
N LEU A 67 1.73 -9.86 -8.61
CA LEU A 67 3.05 -10.33 -9.04
C LEU A 67 4.13 -10.03 -7.99
N ASN A 68 4.09 -8.84 -7.38
CA ASN A 68 5.03 -8.50 -6.31
C ASN A 68 4.84 -9.38 -5.06
N LEU A 69 3.59 -9.70 -4.72
CA LEU A 69 3.28 -10.64 -3.64
C LEU A 69 3.74 -12.05 -4.01
N GLU A 70 3.49 -12.55 -5.21
CA GLU A 70 3.94 -13.89 -5.66
C GLU A 70 5.47 -14.03 -5.64
N ASN A 71 6.20 -12.96 -5.93
CA ASN A 71 7.68 -12.93 -5.91
C ASN A 71 8.28 -12.74 -4.51
N TYR A 72 7.47 -12.48 -3.48
CA TYR A 72 7.95 -12.34 -2.11
C TYR A 72 7.98 -13.70 -1.41
N THR A 73 9.14 -14.07 -0.85
CA THR A 73 9.34 -15.38 -0.21
C THR A 73 8.77 -15.46 1.20
N GLY A 74 8.54 -14.33 1.88
CA GLY A 74 7.96 -14.31 3.22
C GLY A 74 6.44 -14.54 3.19
N ASN A 75 5.86 -15.02 4.29
CA ASN A 75 4.41 -15.22 4.37
C ASN A 75 3.67 -14.03 5.01
N LYS A 76 4.22 -13.45 6.08
CA LYS A 76 3.58 -12.34 6.79
C LYS A 76 4.04 -11.00 6.25
N LEU A 77 3.09 -10.07 6.19
CA LEU A 77 3.29 -8.69 5.76
C LEU A 77 2.82 -7.74 6.86
N ARG A 78 3.27 -6.49 6.75
CA ARG A 78 2.82 -5.37 7.58
C ARG A 78 2.13 -4.35 6.69
N LEU A 79 0.95 -3.89 7.11
CA LEU A 79 0.22 -2.87 6.36
C LEU A 79 0.54 -1.50 6.92
N VAL A 80 0.94 -0.59 6.05
CA VAL A 80 1.14 0.83 6.37
C VAL A 80 0.30 1.65 5.41
N SER A 81 -0.43 2.63 5.91
CA SER A 81 -1.10 3.62 5.08
C SER A 81 -0.46 5.00 5.27
N LEU A 82 -0.33 5.73 4.17
CA LEU A 82 0.07 7.14 4.16
C LEU A 82 -1.13 7.98 3.71
N LEU A 83 -1.47 8.99 4.50
CA LEU A 83 -2.49 9.98 4.16
C LEU A 83 -1.85 11.37 4.13
N GLY A 84 -1.72 11.95 2.94
CA GLY A 84 -1.35 13.34 2.72
C GLY A 84 -2.54 14.13 2.17
N LYS A 85 -2.40 15.44 2.04
CA LYS A 85 -3.50 16.33 1.63
C LYS A 85 -4.14 15.93 0.29
N THR A 86 -3.32 15.54 -0.68
CA THR A 86 -3.76 15.17 -2.03
C THR A 86 -3.43 13.72 -2.38
N TYR A 87 -3.04 12.91 -1.40
CA TYR A 87 -2.49 11.58 -1.63
C TYR A 87 -2.95 10.58 -0.58
N TYR A 88 -3.33 9.39 -1.03
CA TYR A 88 -3.53 8.23 -0.17
C TYR A 88 -2.86 7.00 -0.74
N GLY A 89 -2.08 6.30 0.09
CA GLY A 89 -1.39 5.08 -0.30
C GLY A 89 -1.51 4.00 0.78
N ILE A 90 -1.65 2.76 0.35
CA ILE A 90 -1.59 1.55 1.16
C ILE A 90 -0.39 0.75 0.71
N TYR A 91 0.46 0.36 1.65
CA TYR A 91 1.73 -0.30 1.42
C TYR A 91 1.82 -1.60 2.22
N TYR A 92 2.21 -2.66 1.55
CA TYR A 92 2.54 -3.94 2.15
C TYR A 92 4.05 -4.03 2.30
N LEU A 93 4.52 -4.02 3.54
CA LEU A 93 5.92 -4.18 3.89
C LEU A 93 6.19 -5.60 4.35
N SER A 94 7.46 -6.01 4.29
CA SER A 94 7.94 -7.23 4.93
C SER A 94 7.66 -7.21 6.45
N GLU A 95 7.67 -8.39 7.07
CA GLU A 95 7.42 -8.53 8.51
C GLU A 95 8.39 -7.70 9.38
N ASN A 96 9.63 -7.53 8.91
CA ASN A 96 10.69 -6.80 9.61
C ASN A 96 10.74 -5.31 9.26
N PHE A 97 9.81 -4.82 8.43
CA PHE A 97 9.76 -3.42 7.96
C PHE A 97 11.04 -2.96 7.24
N ASP A 98 11.73 -3.87 6.55
CA ASP A 98 12.96 -3.59 5.80
C ASP A 98 12.74 -3.44 4.29
N LYS A 99 11.55 -3.81 3.78
CA LYS A 99 11.25 -3.78 2.35
C LYS A 99 9.77 -3.50 2.09
N VAL A 100 9.49 -2.62 1.13
CA VAL A 100 8.15 -2.50 0.52
C VAL A 100 7.98 -3.60 -0.51
N ILE A 101 7.01 -4.47 -0.29
CA ILE A 101 6.66 -5.59 -1.19
C ILE A 101 5.78 -5.07 -2.33
N GLY A 102 4.70 -4.37 -2.00
CA GLY A 102 3.78 -3.81 -2.98
C GLY A 102 2.91 -2.72 -2.38
N TYR A 103 2.14 -2.04 -3.22
CA TYR A 103 1.29 -0.93 -2.78
C TYR A 103 0.12 -0.71 -3.74
N LEU A 104 -0.85 0.05 -3.26
CA LEU A 104 -1.89 0.70 -4.05
C LEU A 104 -1.99 2.14 -3.58
N ASP A 105 -2.00 3.08 -4.50
CA ASP A 105 -2.08 4.49 -4.19
C ASP A 105 -2.95 5.26 -5.17
N ARG A 106 -3.36 6.46 -4.76
CA ARG A 106 -4.16 7.37 -5.58
C ARG A 106 -4.04 8.80 -5.07
N GLU A 107 -4.38 9.72 -5.96
CA GLU A 107 -4.71 11.08 -5.59
C GLU A 107 -6.08 11.11 -4.89
N ILE A 108 -6.22 12.03 -3.95
CA ILE A 108 -7.47 12.31 -3.24
C ILE A 108 -7.73 13.82 -3.24
N ASP A 109 -8.99 14.22 -3.14
CA ASP A 109 -9.36 15.63 -2.99
C ASP A 109 -9.46 16.06 -1.52
N ASP A 110 -9.66 17.37 -1.30
CA ASP A 110 -9.77 17.95 0.05
C ASP A 110 -10.98 17.38 0.83
N ASN A 111 -12.07 17.00 0.16
CA ASN A 111 -13.24 16.44 0.83
C ASN A 111 -12.91 15.04 1.36
N GLU A 112 -12.31 14.19 0.52
CA GLU A 112 -11.85 12.86 0.91
C GLU A 112 -10.81 12.93 2.03
N PHE A 113 -9.84 13.84 1.94
CA PHE A 113 -8.83 14.04 2.98
C PHE A 113 -9.46 14.36 4.34
N ASN A 114 -10.43 15.28 4.36
CA ASN A 114 -11.13 15.66 5.59
C ASN A 114 -11.96 14.50 6.18
N LEU A 115 -12.49 13.59 5.36
CA LEU A 115 -13.21 12.40 5.81
C LEU A 115 -12.28 11.31 6.38
N MET A 116 -11.02 11.26 5.94
CA MET A 116 -10.05 10.23 6.33
C MET A 116 -9.12 10.64 7.47
N LYS A 117 -9.05 11.94 7.80
CA LYS A 117 -8.18 12.51 8.83
C LYS A 117 -8.53 12.01 10.23
#